data_AF-A0A9X3XS98-F1
#
_entry.id   AF-A0A9X3XS98-F1
#
_cell.length_a   1.000
_cell.length_b   1.000
_cell.length_c   1.000
_cell.angle_alpha   90.00
_cell.angle_beta   90.00
_cell.angle_gamma   90.00
#
_symmetry.space_group_name_H-M   'P 1'
#
loop_
_entity.id
_entity.type
_entity.pdbx_description
1 polymer ?
#
loop_
_entity_poly.entity_id
_entity_poly.type
_entity_poly.pdbx_seq_one_letter_code
_entity_poly.pdbx_strand_id
1 'polypeptide(L)'
;MLQTEKEFQEAINYLLQLPEKLSRQLQGTYKTNSNEEWELLYHTYEEEPVGCDYKNCPRADPKNGIKEVFHVRNKKTGEQLRVGSDCYLKLIYGKEKLTKEEKEESKRLLRKTKKMEAELFESIQETKQCLRETYYSFKTKLERLENPSFSEALMIAEEQFNQADSIEELKRLAKLLEIYYHKFLRELENTKLYGKHVTRTGIVKYYVKETGERLF
;
A
#
# COMPACT_ATOMS: atom_id res chain seq x y z
N MET A 1 -14.33 15.04 -20.74
CA MET A 1 -14.04 16.20 -19.86
C MET A 1 -12.67 15.99 -19.25
N LEU A 2 -11.81 17.01 -19.25
CA LEU A 2 -10.62 17.00 -18.41
C LEU A 2 -11.10 17.11 -16.96
N GLN A 3 -10.75 16.15 -16.11
CA GLN A 3 -10.87 16.33 -14.67
C GLN A 3 -10.04 17.55 -14.25
N THR A 4 -10.41 18.19 -13.16
CA THR A 4 -9.57 19.19 -12.50
C THR A 4 -8.48 18.49 -11.67
N GLU A 5 -7.39 19.19 -11.35
CA GLU A 5 -6.36 18.70 -10.40
C GLU A 5 -6.99 18.22 -9.08
N LYS A 6 -7.99 18.95 -8.59
CA LYS A 6 -8.73 18.60 -7.39
C LYS A 6 -9.51 17.29 -7.55
N GLU A 7 -10.27 17.14 -8.62
CA GLU A 7 -11.03 15.90 -8.89
C GLU A 7 -10.11 14.69 -9.06
N PHE A 8 -8.92 14.89 -9.64
CA PHE A 8 -7.91 13.85 -9.76
C PHE A 8 -7.36 13.42 -8.39
N GLN A 9 -6.97 14.38 -7.55
CA GLN A 9 -6.51 14.11 -6.18
C GLN A 9 -7.60 13.42 -5.35
N GLU A 10 -8.86 13.84 -5.46
CA GLU A 10 -9.99 13.21 -4.77
C GLU A 10 -10.18 11.75 -5.19
N ALA A 11 -10.06 11.44 -6.49
CA ALA A 11 -10.13 10.07 -6.99
C ALA A 11 -8.98 9.19 -6.47
N ILE A 12 -7.75 9.70 -6.48
CA ILE A 12 -6.58 8.99 -5.95
C ILE A 12 -6.72 8.75 -4.44
N ASN A 13 -7.14 9.76 -3.69
CA ASN A 13 -7.38 9.64 -2.25
C ASN A 13 -8.46 8.60 -1.94
N TYR A 14 -9.54 8.58 -2.72
CA TYR A 14 -10.60 7.58 -2.57
C TYR A 14 -10.06 6.13 -2.69
N LEU A 15 -9.18 5.87 -3.66
CA LEU A 15 -8.57 4.55 -3.85
C LEU A 15 -7.72 4.09 -2.65
N LEU A 16 -7.16 5.02 -1.88
CA LEU A 16 -6.33 4.72 -0.71
C LEU A 16 -7.13 4.57 0.59
N GLN A 17 -8.39 5.00 0.64
CA GLN A 17 -9.17 5.03 1.89
C GLN A 17 -9.38 3.65 2.51
N LEU A 18 -9.75 2.66 1.70
CA LEU A 18 -10.04 1.31 2.17
C LEU A 18 -8.80 0.62 2.75
N PRO A 19 -7.66 0.52 2.04
CA PRO A 19 -6.49 -0.16 2.59
C PRO A 19 -5.95 0.59 3.82
N GLU A 20 -5.98 1.93 3.83
CA GLU A 20 -5.62 2.69 5.04
C GLU A 20 -6.54 2.39 6.24
N LYS A 21 -7.85 2.33 6.02
CA LYS A 21 -8.81 2.03 7.07
C LYS A 21 -8.56 0.65 7.65
N LEU A 22 -8.37 -0.36 6.80
CA LEU A 22 -8.08 -1.73 7.21
C LEU A 22 -6.75 -1.82 7.97
N SER A 23 -5.71 -1.15 7.50
CA SER A 23 -4.42 -1.07 8.19
C SER A 23 -4.54 -0.43 9.59
N ARG A 24 -5.30 0.67 9.73
CA ARG A 24 -5.55 1.29 11.04
C ARG A 24 -6.35 0.37 11.97
N GLN A 25 -7.33 -0.35 11.46
CA GLN A 25 -8.11 -1.33 12.25
C GLN A 25 -7.23 -2.49 12.72
N LEU A 26 -6.33 -2.96 11.86
CA LEU A 26 -5.39 -4.02 12.16
C LEU A 26 -4.39 -3.58 13.24
N GLN A 27 -3.80 -2.38 13.10
CA GLN A 27 -2.95 -1.76 14.12
C GLN A 27 -3.70 -1.57 15.45
N GLY A 28 -4.97 -1.14 15.39
CA GLY A 28 -5.82 -1.02 16.58
C GLY A 28 -5.99 -2.35 17.28
N THR A 29 -6.21 -3.43 16.52
CA THR A 29 -6.33 -4.80 17.03
C THR A 29 -5.05 -5.27 17.70
N TYR A 30 -3.88 -5.04 17.08
CA TYR A 30 -2.60 -5.37 17.68
C TYR A 30 -2.31 -4.55 18.94
N LYS A 31 -2.67 -3.27 18.94
CA LYS A 31 -2.49 -2.39 20.11
C LYS A 31 -3.37 -2.79 21.29
N THR A 32 -4.63 -3.18 21.04
CA THR A 32 -5.50 -3.74 22.09
C THR A 32 -4.95 -5.03 22.67
N ASN A 33 -4.13 -5.74 21.90
CA ASN A 33 -3.44 -6.97 22.26
C ASN A 33 -2.03 -6.70 22.81
N SER A 34 -1.93 -5.72 23.70
CA SER A 34 -0.68 -5.37 24.38
C SER A 34 -0.90 -5.21 25.87
N ASN A 35 0.12 -5.51 26.66
CA ASN A 35 0.15 -5.23 28.10
C ASN A 35 1.25 -4.20 28.41
N GLU A 36 1.62 -4.03 29.68
CA GLU A 36 2.63 -3.04 30.08
C GLU A 36 4.04 -3.32 29.54
N GLU A 37 4.39 -4.59 29.30
CA GLU A 37 5.75 -5.00 28.93
C GLU A 37 5.87 -5.41 27.46
N TRP A 38 4.87 -6.09 26.93
CA TRP A 38 4.88 -6.71 25.61
C TRP A 38 3.73 -6.17 24.74
N GLU A 39 4.01 -5.99 23.47
CA GLU A 39 2.99 -5.73 22.44
C GLU A 39 3.06 -6.74 21.32
N LEU A 40 1.88 -7.11 20.80
CA LEU A 40 1.76 -7.80 19.54
C LEU A 40 2.08 -6.83 18.41
N LEU A 41 2.98 -7.21 17.50
CA LEU A 41 3.25 -6.46 16.28
C LEU A 41 2.38 -6.96 15.13
N TYR A 42 2.39 -8.27 14.90
CA TYR A 42 1.60 -8.98 13.90
C TYR A 42 1.67 -10.49 14.16
N HIS A 43 0.91 -11.28 13.42
CA HIS A 43 1.02 -12.74 13.46
C HIS A 43 1.15 -13.31 12.05
N THR A 44 1.77 -14.48 11.92
CA THR A 44 1.93 -15.20 10.66
C THR A 44 1.59 -16.68 10.82
N TYR A 45 1.34 -17.34 9.70
CA TYR A 45 1.34 -18.80 9.64
C TYR A 45 2.46 -19.25 8.71
N GLU A 46 3.47 -19.89 9.28
CA GLU A 46 4.64 -20.40 8.56
C GLU A 46 4.34 -21.77 7.96
N GLU A 47 4.82 -21.99 6.73
CA GLU A 47 4.67 -23.29 6.05
C GLU A 47 5.43 -24.40 6.80
N GLU A 48 6.66 -24.09 7.20
CA GLU A 48 7.53 -24.96 8.01
C GLU A 48 7.46 -24.59 9.50
N PRO A 49 7.50 -25.58 10.42
CA PRO A 49 7.56 -25.31 11.86
C PRO A 49 8.82 -24.51 12.23
N VAL A 50 8.65 -23.40 12.94
CA VAL A 50 9.75 -22.58 13.46
C VAL A 50 9.91 -22.73 14.98
N GLY A 51 11.09 -22.43 15.50
CA GLY A 51 11.32 -22.41 16.96
C GLY A 51 10.62 -21.24 17.65
N CYS A 52 10.31 -21.39 18.93
CA CYS A 52 9.81 -20.33 19.79
C CYS A 52 10.96 -19.65 20.57
N ASP A 53 11.11 -18.34 20.40
CA ASP A 53 12.19 -17.57 21.02
C ASP A 53 11.97 -17.32 22.53
N TYR A 54 10.79 -17.65 23.07
CA TYR A 54 10.50 -17.44 24.48
C TYR A 54 11.28 -18.41 25.38
N LYS A 55 11.96 -17.85 26.40
CA LYS A 55 12.78 -18.63 27.34
C LYS A 55 11.97 -19.77 27.98
N ASN A 56 12.56 -20.96 28.02
CA ASN A 56 11.96 -22.18 28.57
C ASN A 56 10.66 -22.62 27.87
N CYS A 57 10.41 -22.17 26.63
CA CYS A 57 9.30 -22.69 25.84
C CYS A 57 9.67 -24.10 25.31
N PRO A 58 8.85 -25.14 25.51
CA PRO A 58 9.14 -26.50 25.05
C PRO A 58 9.21 -26.63 23.52
N ARG A 59 8.76 -25.61 22.79
CA ARG A 59 8.81 -25.50 21.33
C ARG A 59 9.98 -24.63 20.83
N ALA A 60 11.03 -24.47 21.65
CA ALA A 60 12.23 -23.74 21.24
C ALA A 60 12.97 -24.44 20.09
N ASP A 61 12.91 -25.77 20.01
CA ASP A 61 13.44 -26.56 18.90
C ASP A 61 12.45 -26.55 17.71
N PRO A 62 12.88 -26.15 16.49
CA PRO A 62 12.08 -26.21 15.27
C PRO A 62 11.47 -27.59 14.97
N LYS A 63 12.10 -28.70 15.39
CA LYS A 63 11.55 -30.06 15.22
C LYS A 63 10.21 -30.27 15.92
N ASN A 64 9.98 -29.52 17.00
CA ASN A 64 8.72 -29.46 17.74
C ASN A 64 8.10 -28.05 17.64
N GLY A 65 8.38 -27.37 16.54
CA GLY A 65 8.14 -25.96 16.34
C GLY A 65 6.66 -25.56 16.28
N ILE A 66 6.47 -24.28 15.99
CA ILE A 66 5.18 -23.63 15.84
C ILE A 66 4.98 -23.25 14.38
N LYS A 67 3.76 -23.38 13.88
CA LYS A 67 3.38 -22.82 12.58
C LYS A 67 2.66 -21.49 12.72
N GLU A 68 1.86 -21.36 13.77
CA GLU A 68 1.22 -20.11 14.13
C GLU A 68 2.18 -19.28 15.01
N VAL A 69 2.69 -18.19 14.43
CA VAL A 69 3.75 -17.39 15.01
C VAL A 69 3.21 -16.00 15.33
N PHE A 70 3.41 -15.57 16.57
CA PHE A 70 3.13 -14.23 17.04
C PHE A 70 4.45 -13.49 17.15
N HIS A 71 4.54 -12.35 16.46
CA HIS A 71 5.71 -11.47 16.51
C HIS A 71 5.42 -10.41 17.55
N VAL A 72 6.16 -10.46 18.65
CA VAL A 72 5.95 -9.56 19.79
C VAL A 72 7.19 -8.73 20.04
N ARG A 73 6.99 -7.54 20.61
CA ARG A 73 8.09 -6.65 21.00
C ARG A 73 7.99 -6.30 22.48
N ASN A 74 9.13 -6.33 23.16
CA ASN A 74 9.26 -5.76 24.49
C ASN A 74 9.30 -4.23 24.36
N LYS A 75 8.38 -3.54 25.02
CA LYS A 75 8.22 -2.08 24.93
C LYS A 75 9.39 -1.32 25.54
N LYS A 76 10.11 -1.91 26.50
CA LYS A 76 11.23 -1.27 27.21
C LYS A 76 12.56 -1.50 26.53
N THR A 77 12.83 -2.75 26.14
CA THR A 77 14.14 -3.14 25.58
C THR A 77 14.17 -3.11 24.05
N GLY A 78 13.01 -3.11 23.40
CA GLY A 78 12.89 -3.25 21.95
C GLY A 78 13.13 -4.67 21.43
N GLU A 79 13.40 -5.64 22.32
CA GLU A 79 13.59 -7.05 21.98
C GLU A 79 12.37 -7.59 21.24
N GLN A 80 12.60 -8.25 20.10
CA GLN A 80 11.54 -8.89 19.33
C GLN A 80 11.66 -10.41 19.46
N LEU A 81 10.52 -11.06 19.71
CA LEU A 81 10.44 -12.51 19.83
C LEU A 81 9.39 -13.06 18.87
N ARG A 82 9.69 -14.22 18.30
CA ARG A 82 8.72 -15.06 17.59
C ARG A 82 8.25 -16.15 18.52
N VAL A 83 6.96 -16.15 18.83
CA VAL A 83 6.42 -17.05 19.85
C VAL A 83 5.16 -17.74 19.40
N GLY A 84 4.91 -18.94 19.93
CA GLY A 84 3.66 -19.64 19.72
C GLY A 84 2.55 -19.03 20.55
N SER A 85 1.29 -19.33 20.22
CA SER A 85 0.11 -18.86 20.96
C SER A 85 0.24 -19.05 22.48
N ASP A 86 0.67 -20.21 22.96
CA ASP A 86 0.83 -20.45 24.40
C ASP A 86 1.89 -19.54 25.06
N CYS A 87 2.98 -19.24 24.34
CA CYS A 87 4.08 -18.40 24.85
C CYS A 87 3.71 -16.90 24.70
N TYR A 88 3.00 -16.50 23.64
CA TYR A 88 2.35 -15.18 23.50
C TYR A 88 1.39 -14.86 24.65
N LEU A 89 0.51 -15.80 24.98
CA LEU A 89 -0.48 -15.59 26.04
C LEU A 89 0.18 -15.44 27.41
N LYS A 90 1.29 -16.15 27.67
CA LYS A 90 2.08 -15.94 28.89
C LYS A 90 2.74 -14.56 28.94
N LEU A 91 3.15 -14.03 27.79
CA LEU A 91 3.74 -12.69 27.71
C LEU A 91 2.70 -11.60 27.99
N ILE A 92 1.46 -11.77 27.51
CA ILE A 92 0.38 -10.79 27.68
C ILE A 92 -0.32 -10.89 29.04
N TYR A 93 -0.59 -12.11 29.53
CA TYR A 93 -1.38 -12.34 30.75
C TYR A 93 -0.53 -12.80 31.95
N GLY A 94 0.78 -12.96 31.79
CA GLY A 94 1.67 -13.45 32.84
C GLY A 94 1.65 -14.98 33.00
N LYS A 95 2.14 -15.47 34.14
CA LYS A 95 2.24 -16.93 34.41
C LYS A 95 0.89 -17.61 34.68
N GLU A 96 -0.21 -16.87 34.68
CA GLU A 96 -1.53 -17.40 34.98
C GLU A 96 -2.02 -18.32 33.86
N LYS A 97 -2.67 -19.41 34.24
CA LYS A 97 -3.30 -20.31 33.27
C LYS A 97 -4.55 -19.63 32.74
N LEU A 98 -4.58 -19.36 31.45
CA LEU A 98 -5.80 -18.93 30.79
C LEU A 98 -6.94 -19.94 30.99
N THR A 99 -8.10 -19.38 31.28
CA THR A 99 -9.40 -20.05 31.24
C THR A 99 -9.71 -20.55 29.84
N LYS A 100 -10.70 -21.44 29.74
CA LYS A 100 -11.19 -21.92 28.44
C LYS A 100 -11.73 -20.76 27.58
N GLU A 101 -12.42 -19.82 28.22
CA GLU A 101 -13.04 -18.66 27.58
C GLU A 101 -11.97 -17.74 26.96
N GLU A 102 -10.89 -17.43 27.67
CA GLU A 102 -9.80 -16.59 27.14
C GLU A 102 -9.07 -17.25 25.96
N LYS A 103 -8.90 -18.58 25.98
CA LYS A 103 -8.33 -19.32 24.84
C LYS A 103 -9.25 -19.29 23.62
N GLU A 104 -10.56 -19.38 23.83
CA GLU A 104 -11.54 -19.25 22.75
C GLU A 104 -11.54 -17.83 22.18
N GLU A 105 -11.44 -16.81 23.03
CA GLU A 105 -11.36 -15.41 22.62
C GLU A 105 -10.07 -15.13 21.82
N SER A 106 -8.93 -15.66 22.27
CA SER A 106 -7.66 -15.57 21.51
C SER A 106 -7.78 -16.20 20.11
N LYS A 107 -8.43 -17.36 19.99
CA LYS A 107 -8.69 -18.00 18.68
C LYS A 107 -9.64 -17.17 17.81
N ARG A 108 -10.68 -16.56 18.39
CA ARG A 108 -11.62 -15.68 17.66
C ARG A 108 -10.90 -14.46 17.12
N LEU A 109 -10.06 -13.85 17.95
CA LEU A 109 -9.24 -12.70 17.62
C LEU A 109 -8.27 -13.03 16.48
N LEU A 110 -7.57 -14.16 16.54
CA LEU A 110 -6.71 -14.63 15.45
C LEU A 110 -7.48 -14.75 14.13
N ARG A 111 -8.65 -15.39 14.14
CA ARG A 111 -9.47 -15.54 12.93
C ARG A 111 -9.89 -14.19 12.36
N LYS A 112 -10.25 -13.25 13.23
CA LYS A 112 -10.63 -11.89 12.84
C LYS A 112 -9.44 -11.15 12.23
N THR A 113 -8.26 -11.22 12.86
CA THR A 113 -7.03 -10.59 12.37
C THR A 113 -6.58 -11.17 11.03
N LYS A 114 -6.57 -12.50 10.87
CA LYS A 114 -6.31 -13.16 9.57
C LYS A 114 -7.25 -12.70 8.47
N LYS A 115 -8.54 -12.58 8.79
CA LYS A 115 -9.53 -12.09 7.84
C LYS A 115 -9.24 -10.63 7.45
N MET A 116 -8.91 -9.76 8.41
CA MET A 116 -8.53 -8.38 8.12
C MET A 116 -7.22 -8.25 7.35
N GLU A 117 -6.23 -9.11 7.60
CA GLU A 117 -4.97 -9.19 6.83
C GLU A 117 -5.25 -9.58 5.37
N ALA A 118 -6.11 -10.58 5.15
CA ALA A 118 -6.53 -10.99 3.82
C ALA A 118 -7.28 -9.88 3.08
N GLU A 119 -8.27 -9.25 3.73
CA GLU A 119 -9.02 -8.11 3.18
C GLU A 119 -8.10 -6.93 2.87
N LEU A 120 -7.11 -6.67 3.73
CA LEU A 120 -6.10 -5.63 3.50
C LEU A 120 -5.23 -5.96 2.28
N PHE A 121 -4.77 -7.20 2.16
CA PHE A 121 -3.98 -7.64 1.02
C PHE A 121 -4.76 -7.52 -0.29
N GLU A 122 -5.99 -8.03 -0.33
CA GLU A 122 -6.88 -7.90 -1.49
C GLU A 122 -7.10 -6.43 -1.86
N SER A 123 -7.39 -5.59 -0.87
CA SER A 123 -7.56 -4.15 -1.09
C SER A 123 -6.30 -3.47 -1.62
N ILE A 124 -5.09 -3.86 -1.17
CA ILE A 124 -3.82 -3.35 -1.71
C ILE A 124 -3.69 -3.73 -3.20
N GLN A 125 -3.99 -4.97 -3.55
CA GLN A 125 -3.89 -5.43 -4.95
C GLN A 125 -4.91 -4.74 -5.86
N GLU A 126 -6.16 -4.56 -5.40
CA GLU A 126 -7.18 -3.81 -6.13
C GLU A 126 -6.78 -2.35 -6.33
N THR A 127 -6.31 -1.68 -5.26
CA THR A 127 -5.82 -0.30 -5.36
C THR A 127 -4.63 -0.18 -6.31
N LYS A 128 -3.67 -1.11 -6.24
CA LYS A 128 -2.52 -1.19 -7.17
C LYS A 128 -2.99 -1.25 -8.62
N GLN A 129 -3.96 -2.12 -8.91
CA GLN A 129 -4.50 -2.31 -10.24
C GLN A 129 -5.22 -1.04 -10.74
N CYS A 130 -6.06 -0.40 -9.93
CA CYS A 130 -6.72 0.85 -10.30
C CYS A 130 -5.74 1.99 -10.56
N LEU A 131 -4.70 2.13 -9.73
CA LEU A 131 -3.63 3.11 -9.95
C LEU A 131 -2.87 2.82 -11.26
N ARG A 132 -2.65 1.54 -11.58
CA ARG A 132 -1.99 1.11 -12.82
C ARG A 132 -2.83 1.41 -14.07
N GLU A 133 -4.15 1.21 -14.01
CA GLU A 133 -5.06 1.57 -15.10
C GLU A 133 -5.09 3.09 -15.31
N THR A 134 -5.12 3.84 -14.22
CA THR A 134 -5.02 5.30 -14.23
C THR A 134 -3.71 5.75 -14.88
N TYR A 135 -2.59 5.11 -14.51
CA TYR A 135 -1.28 5.33 -15.10
C TYR A 135 -1.28 5.09 -16.61
N TYR A 136 -1.76 3.93 -17.09
CA TYR A 136 -1.76 3.62 -18.53
C TYR A 136 -2.66 4.57 -19.34
N SER A 137 -3.78 5.00 -18.75
CA SER A 137 -4.62 6.05 -19.34
C SER A 137 -3.84 7.36 -19.53
N PHE A 138 -3.00 7.75 -18.56
CA PHE A 138 -2.14 8.92 -18.69
C PHE A 138 -0.95 8.72 -19.62
N LYS A 139 -0.28 7.58 -19.56
CA LYS A 139 0.81 7.23 -20.47
C LYS A 139 0.37 7.42 -21.92
N THR A 140 -0.77 6.85 -22.28
CA THR A 140 -1.36 6.99 -23.63
C THR A 140 -1.63 8.44 -24.00
N LYS A 141 -2.07 9.29 -23.05
CA LYS A 141 -2.32 10.72 -23.30
C LYS A 141 -1.02 11.51 -23.44
N LEU A 142 0.00 11.20 -22.64
CA LEU A 142 1.32 11.82 -22.66
C LEU A 142 2.09 11.48 -23.93
N GLU A 143 2.04 10.21 -24.37
CA GLU A 143 2.67 9.77 -25.62
C GLU A 143 2.11 10.53 -26.84
N ARG A 144 0.80 10.86 -26.84
CA ARG A 144 0.16 11.69 -27.88
C ARG A 144 0.64 13.15 -27.91
N LEU A 145 1.26 13.64 -26.84
CA LEU A 145 1.86 14.97 -26.82
C LEU A 145 3.25 14.99 -27.45
N GLU A 146 3.80 13.84 -27.84
CA GLU A 146 5.11 13.68 -28.51
C GLU A 146 6.27 14.41 -27.79
N ASN A 147 6.17 14.57 -26.47
CA ASN A 147 7.17 15.27 -25.68
C ASN A 147 8.17 14.27 -25.05
N PRO A 148 9.45 14.27 -25.46
CA PRO A 148 10.46 13.32 -24.99
C PRO A 148 10.79 13.45 -23.50
N SER A 149 10.49 14.59 -22.86
CA SER A 149 10.73 14.79 -21.42
C SER A 149 9.91 13.86 -20.52
N PHE A 150 8.91 13.17 -21.06
CA PHE A 150 8.09 12.21 -20.31
C PHE A 150 8.59 10.77 -20.39
N SER A 151 9.44 10.43 -21.35
CA SER A 151 9.80 9.02 -21.63
C SER A 151 10.54 8.37 -20.46
N GLU A 152 11.54 9.04 -19.89
CA GLU A 152 12.31 8.54 -18.74
C GLU A 152 11.44 8.42 -17.48
N ALA A 153 10.56 9.40 -17.26
CA ALA A 153 9.68 9.43 -16.10
C ALA A 153 8.62 8.30 -16.16
N LEU A 154 8.09 8.00 -17.34
CA LEU A 154 7.18 6.87 -17.56
C LEU A 154 7.88 5.52 -17.31
N MET A 155 9.13 5.37 -17.73
CA MET A 155 9.89 4.14 -17.50
C MET A 155 10.11 3.87 -16.00
N ILE A 156 10.53 4.89 -15.23
CA ILE A 156 10.71 4.79 -13.77
C ILE A 156 9.38 4.47 -13.08
N ALA A 157 8.27 5.06 -13.54
CA ALA A 157 6.95 4.80 -12.98
C ALA A 157 6.54 3.34 -13.15
N GLU A 158 6.76 2.78 -14.34
CA GLU A 158 6.39 1.41 -14.68
C GLU A 158 7.17 0.38 -13.85
N GLU A 159 8.45 0.65 -13.57
CA GLU A 159 9.25 -0.15 -12.64
C GLU A 159 8.70 -0.11 -11.20
N GLN A 160 8.38 1.09 -10.69
CA GLN A 160 7.82 1.25 -9.34
C GLN A 160 6.45 0.56 -9.18
N PHE A 161 5.62 0.55 -10.23
CA PHE A 161 4.34 -0.16 -10.21
C PHE A 161 4.50 -1.67 -10.05
N ASN A 162 5.58 -2.26 -10.60
CA ASN A 162 5.82 -3.70 -10.47
C ASN A 162 6.23 -4.09 -9.04
N GLN A 163 6.88 -3.18 -8.31
CA GLN A 163 7.46 -3.43 -6.99
C GLN A 163 6.53 -3.07 -5.82
N ALA A 164 5.42 -2.36 -6.05
CA ALA A 164 4.57 -1.87 -4.98
C ALA A 164 3.64 -2.94 -4.40
N ASP A 165 3.93 -3.42 -3.19
CA ASP A 165 3.15 -4.46 -2.49
C ASP A 165 2.69 -4.01 -1.08
N SER A 166 2.91 -2.74 -0.73
CA SER A 166 2.51 -2.12 0.54
C SER A 166 1.73 -0.81 0.36
N ILE A 167 0.97 -0.41 1.38
CA ILE A 167 0.25 0.88 1.39
C ILE A 167 1.19 2.06 1.19
N GLU A 168 2.39 2.01 1.78
CA GLU A 168 3.35 3.10 1.67
C GLU A 168 3.86 3.26 0.23
N GLU A 169 4.05 2.15 -0.48
CA GLU A 169 4.39 2.17 -1.91
C GLU A 169 3.21 2.64 -2.76
N LEU A 170 1.97 2.23 -2.45
CA LEU A 170 0.78 2.76 -3.12
C LEU A 170 0.66 4.28 -2.95
N LYS A 171 0.99 4.83 -1.78
CA LYS A 171 1.04 6.28 -1.54
C LYS A 171 2.11 6.98 -2.38
N ARG A 172 3.29 6.36 -2.50
CA ARG A 172 4.36 6.90 -3.35
C ARG A 172 3.94 6.92 -4.83
N LEU A 173 3.30 5.85 -5.30
CA LEU A 173 2.74 5.77 -6.65
C LEU A 173 1.63 6.80 -6.89
N ALA A 174 0.72 6.97 -5.94
CA ALA A 174 -0.31 8.00 -5.97
C ALA A 174 0.30 9.40 -6.15
N LYS A 175 1.31 9.74 -5.35
CA LYS A 175 2.02 11.02 -5.45
C LYS A 175 2.76 11.18 -6.78
N LEU A 176 3.36 10.11 -7.30
CA LEU A 176 4.00 10.11 -8.61
C LEU A 176 3.00 10.42 -9.72
N LEU A 177 1.82 9.81 -9.68
CA LEU A 177 0.73 10.08 -10.62
C LEU A 177 0.23 11.52 -10.55
N GLU A 178 0.09 12.09 -9.35
CA GLU A 178 -0.24 13.50 -9.18
C GLU A 178 0.79 14.42 -9.84
N ILE A 179 2.09 14.13 -9.65
CA ILE A 179 3.17 14.90 -10.29
C ILE A 179 3.05 14.83 -11.83
N TYR A 180 2.78 13.66 -12.40
CA TYR A 180 2.60 13.53 -13.84
C TYR A 180 1.34 14.19 -14.36
N TYR A 181 0.26 14.10 -13.59
CA TYR A 181 -0.97 14.79 -13.92
C TYR A 181 -0.77 16.30 -13.97
N HIS A 182 -0.05 16.86 -13.00
CA HIS A 182 0.29 18.29 -12.98
C HIS A 182 1.14 18.70 -14.19
N LYS A 183 2.16 17.90 -14.51
CA LYS A 183 2.99 18.15 -15.71
C LYS A 183 2.16 18.07 -17.00
N PHE A 184 1.22 17.12 -17.08
CA PHE A 184 0.30 16.99 -18.20
C PHE A 184 -0.59 18.22 -18.36
N LEU A 185 -1.18 18.71 -17.27
CA LEU A 185 -2.00 19.93 -17.29
C LEU A 185 -1.19 21.14 -17.76
N ARG A 186 0.03 21.32 -17.24
CA ARG A 186 0.93 22.40 -17.70
C ARG A 186 1.26 22.31 -19.19
N GLU A 187 1.57 21.13 -19.69
CA GLU A 187 1.83 20.96 -21.12
C GLU A 187 0.58 21.28 -21.95
N LEU A 188 -0.62 20.91 -21.49
CA LEU A 188 -1.87 21.30 -22.16
C LEU A 188 -2.08 22.82 -22.15
N GLU A 189 -1.85 23.49 -21.03
CA GLU A 189 -1.94 24.97 -20.93
C GLU A 189 -0.95 25.66 -21.86
N ASN A 190 0.27 25.12 -21.97
CA ASN A 190 1.32 25.61 -22.86
C ASN A 190 1.08 25.25 -24.33
N THR A 191 0.07 24.42 -24.64
CA THR A 191 -0.26 23.98 -26.00
C THR A 191 -1.60 24.59 -26.42
N LYS A 192 -1.57 25.74 -27.10
CA LYS A 192 -2.78 26.43 -27.57
C LYS A 192 -3.22 25.89 -28.93
N LEU A 193 -4.54 25.73 -29.12
CA LEU A 193 -5.10 25.51 -30.47
C LEU A 193 -4.86 26.79 -31.29
N TYR A 194 -3.98 26.71 -32.28
CA TYR A 194 -3.61 27.84 -33.13
C TYR A 194 -4.57 28.04 -34.29
N GLY A 195 -5.16 26.96 -34.80
CA GLY A 195 -6.10 27.05 -35.90
C GLY A 195 -6.79 25.73 -36.18
N LYS A 196 -7.92 25.82 -36.89
CA LYS A 196 -8.66 24.67 -37.40
C LYS A 196 -9.01 24.96 -38.85
N HIS A 197 -8.65 24.08 -39.78
CA HIS A 197 -9.07 24.21 -41.17
C HIS A 197 -9.82 22.94 -41.62
N VAL A 198 -10.84 23.14 -42.45
CA VAL A 198 -11.66 22.07 -43.00
C VAL A 198 -11.16 21.76 -44.39
N THR A 199 -10.64 20.55 -44.57
CA THR A 199 -10.27 19.99 -45.89
C THR A 199 -11.45 19.23 -46.49
N ARG A 200 -11.32 18.86 -47.77
CA ARG A 200 -12.23 17.89 -48.42
C ARG A 200 -12.26 16.52 -47.73
N THR A 201 -11.23 16.15 -46.97
CA THR A 201 -11.09 14.83 -46.32
C THR A 201 -11.35 14.86 -44.81
N GLY A 202 -11.58 16.04 -44.22
CA GLY A 202 -11.88 16.18 -42.80
C GLY A 202 -11.31 17.44 -42.16
N ILE A 203 -11.39 17.50 -40.85
CA ILE A 203 -10.94 18.64 -40.05
C ILE A 203 -9.48 18.42 -39.65
N VAL A 204 -8.61 19.38 -39.98
CA VAL A 204 -7.22 19.44 -39.50
C VAL A 204 -7.13 20.51 -38.41
N LYS A 205 -6.54 20.17 -37.27
CA LYS A 205 -6.31 21.07 -36.13
C LYS A 205 -4.81 21.32 -35.98
N TYR A 206 -4.42 22.58 -35.81
CA TYR A 206 -3.05 23.02 -35.58
C TYR A 206 -2.91 23.48 -34.13
N TYR A 207 -1.90 22.99 -33.44
CA TYR A 207 -1.56 23.40 -32.09
C TYR A 207 -0.21 24.12 -32.10
N VAL A 208 -0.09 25.22 -31.37
CA VAL A 208 1.18 25.94 -31.18
C VAL A 208 1.55 25.84 -29.71
N LYS A 209 2.78 25.41 -29.48
CA LYS A 209 3.40 25.36 -28.16
C LYS A 209 3.96 26.74 -27.86
N GLU A 210 3.61 27.35 -26.73
CA GLU A 210 4.33 28.54 -26.24
C GLU A 210 5.74 28.10 -25.81
N THR A 211 6.65 28.02 -26.77
CA THR A 211 8.08 27.97 -26.49
C THR A 211 8.45 29.36 -25.97
N GLY A 212 8.77 29.50 -24.69
CA GLY A 212 9.09 30.79 -24.04
C GLY A 212 10.32 31.53 -24.58
N GLU A 213 10.71 31.32 -25.82
CA GLU A 213 11.69 32.14 -26.53
C GLU A 213 11.07 33.52 -26.82
N ARG A 214 11.51 34.52 -26.05
CA ARG A 214 11.42 35.91 -26.51
C ARG A 214 12.38 36.06 -27.68
N LEU A 215 11.84 36.14 -28.88
CA LEU A 215 12.57 36.66 -30.03
C LEU A 215 12.86 38.14 -29.73
N PHE A 216 14.12 38.45 -29.44
CA PHE A 216 14.64 39.81 -29.38
C PHE A 216 14.88 40.33 -30.80
#